data_AF-A0A1V6FB32-F1
#
_entry.id   AF-A0A1V6FB32-F1
#
_cell.length_a   1.000
_cell.length_b   1.000
_cell.length_c   1.000
_cell.angle_alpha   90.00
_cell.angle_beta   90.00
_cell.angle_gamma   90.00
#
_symmetry.space_group_name_H-M   'P 1'
#
loop_
_entity.id
_entity.type
_entity.pdbx_description
1 polymer ?
#
loop_
_entity_poly.entity_id
_entity_poly.type
_entity_poly.pdbx_seq_one_letter_code
_entity_poly.pdbx_strand_id
1 'polypeptide(L)'
;MTNTLKLRVLNPQHHNVLYLFDGKRVKAKGDNMGHLLFEYKTDAAEVELVIVRRALLRSKLWLLWQLLMFIVAIFGLLDLRIKTLNQEAIYRTIINLNESTDIDLRFETSTIHSFVELTTESVVEEIQNAIICDPLIQKRIKMVKILRVVTLITLIIIAIIIALIMNK
;
A
#
# COMPACT_ATOMS: atom_id res chain seq x y z
N MET A 1 9.31 34.00 4.35
CA MET A 1 10.37 32.99 4.40
C MET A 1 9.78 31.74 3.82
N THR A 2 10.42 31.15 2.80
CA THR A 2 9.90 29.92 2.18
C THR A 2 10.40 28.73 2.98
N ASN A 3 9.48 28.02 3.61
CA ASN A 3 9.76 26.82 4.38
C ASN A 3 9.83 25.61 3.45
N THR A 4 10.68 24.65 3.78
CA THR A 4 10.83 23.42 3.01
C THR A 4 10.63 22.20 3.89
N LEU A 5 9.67 21.36 3.51
CA LEU A 5 9.44 20.04 4.11
C LEU A 5 10.08 18.96 3.24
N LYS A 6 10.96 18.17 3.84
CA LYS A 6 11.59 16.99 3.22
C LYS A 6 11.07 15.74 3.90
N LEU A 7 10.27 14.97 3.18
CA LEU A 7 9.74 13.69 3.66
C LEU A 7 10.48 12.55 2.96
N ARG A 8 11.14 11.69 3.74
CA ARG A 8 11.72 10.44 3.28
C ARG A 8 10.85 9.28 3.73
N VAL A 9 10.36 8.51 2.76
CA VAL A 9 9.57 7.31 3.01
C VAL A 9 10.47 6.08 2.86
N LEU A 10 10.62 5.34 3.95
CA LEU A 10 11.38 4.12 4.03
C LEU A 10 10.55 2.92 3.54
N ASN A 11 11.12 2.11 2.66
CA ASN A 11 10.53 0.89 2.09
C ASN A 11 9.08 1.01 1.53
N PRO A 12 8.81 1.95 0.62
CA PRO A 12 7.47 2.19 0.06
C PRO A 12 6.96 1.09 -0.89
N GLN A 13 7.84 0.20 -1.38
CA GLN A 13 7.60 -0.72 -2.49
C GLN A 13 6.43 -1.70 -2.29
N HIS A 14 5.92 -1.84 -1.06
CA HIS A 14 4.82 -2.75 -0.71
C HIS A 14 3.51 -2.03 -0.35
N HIS A 15 3.49 -0.70 -0.45
CA HIS A 15 2.37 0.13 -0.02
C HIS A 15 1.85 0.96 -1.20
N ASN A 16 0.71 0.56 -1.76
CA ASN A 16 0.00 1.37 -2.74
C ASN A 16 -0.71 2.53 -2.03
N VAL A 17 0.01 3.63 -1.83
CA VAL A 17 -0.42 4.78 -1.04
C VAL A 17 -0.38 6.06 -1.85
N LEU A 18 -1.27 6.98 -1.49
CA LEU A 18 -1.33 8.32 -2.01
C LEU A 18 -0.83 9.29 -0.93
N TYR A 19 0.08 10.18 -1.29
CA TYR A 19 0.55 11.26 -0.43
C TYR A 19 -0.05 12.58 -0.90
N LEU A 20 -0.60 13.34 0.04
CA LEU A 20 -1.17 14.66 -0.18
C LEU A 20 -0.55 15.63 0.83
N PHE A 21 -0.05 16.75 0.33
CA PHE A 21 0.47 17.88 1.10
C PHE A 21 -0.48 19.05 0.86
N ASP A 22 -1.17 19.52 1.90
CA ASP A 22 -2.25 20.52 1.81
C ASP A 22 -3.30 20.15 0.72
N GLY A 23 -3.66 18.87 0.66
CA GLY A 23 -4.57 18.33 -0.36
C GLY A 23 -4.00 18.20 -1.78
N LYS A 24 -2.75 18.63 -2.03
CA LYS A 24 -2.09 18.55 -3.34
C LYS A 24 -1.18 17.33 -3.44
N ARG A 25 -1.11 16.74 -4.64
CA ARG A 25 -0.17 15.65 -4.93
C ARG A 25 1.19 16.23 -5.27
N VAL A 26 2.22 15.72 -4.61
CA VAL A 26 3.62 16.06 -4.89
C VAL A 26 4.31 14.86 -5.53
N LYS A 27 5.14 15.10 -6.54
CA LYS A 27 5.88 14.03 -7.23
C LYS A 27 7.05 13.59 -6.37
N ALA A 28 7.12 12.29 -6.09
CA ALA A 28 8.25 11.70 -5.38
C ALA A 28 9.46 11.53 -6.30
N LYS A 29 10.66 11.60 -5.72
CA LYS A 29 11.92 11.17 -6.32
C LYS A 29 12.42 9.92 -5.60
N GLY A 30 12.75 8.87 -6.35
CA GLY A 30 13.38 7.68 -5.77
C GLY A 30 14.84 7.91 -5.43
N ASP A 31 15.34 7.25 -4.40
CA ASP A 31 16.78 7.16 -4.12
C ASP A 31 17.36 5.78 -4.48
N ASN A 32 18.69 5.65 -4.38
CA ASN A 32 19.40 4.40 -4.69
C ASN A 32 19.15 3.27 -3.67
N MET A 33 18.51 3.57 -2.54
CA MET A 33 18.17 2.62 -1.48
C MET A 33 16.70 2.17 -1.58
N GLY A 34 15.96 2.65 -2.59
CA GLY A 34 14.56 2.30 -2.81
C GLY A 34 13.58 3.09 -1.93
N HIS A 35 14.02 4.18 -1.29
CA HIS A 35 13.16 5.12 -0.57
C HIS A 35 12.51 6.13 -1.54
N LEU A 36 11.43 6.76 -1.09
CA LEU A 36 10.82 7.89 -1.79
C LEU A 36 11.08 9.18 -1.03
N LEU A 37 11.61 10.17 -1.73
CA LEU A 37 11.87 11.51 -1.22
C LEU A 37 10.84 12.48 -1.80
N PHE A 38 10.20 13.25 -0.92
CA PHE A 38 9.31 14.35 -1.29
C PHE A 38 9.91 15.65 -0.78
N GLU A 39 9.86 16.69 -1.60
CA GLU A 39 10.22 18.05 -1.23
C GLU A 39 9.02 18.94 -1.50
N TYR A 40 8.49 19.56 -0.45
CA TYR A 40 7.35 20.46 -0.53
C TYR A 40 7.74 21.83 0.02
N LYS A 41 7.56 22.87 -0.80
CA LYS A 41 7.87 24.26 -0.46
C LYS A 41 6.59 25.03 -0.26
N THR A 42 6.49 25.72 0.86
CA THR A 42 5.33 26.54 1.21
C THR A 42 5.77 27.74 2.03
N ASP A 43 5.00 28.82 1.98
CA ASP A 43 5.19 29.97 2.86
C ASP A 43 4.40 29.84 4.17
N ALA A 44 3.60 28.77 4.30
CA ALA A 44 2.88 28.46 5.53
C ALA A 44 3.82 27.94 6.63
N ALA A 45 3.48 28.24 7.89
CA ALA A 45 4.18 27.71 9.06
C ALA A 45 3.80 26.26 9.37
N GLU A 46 2.71 25.76 8.80
CA GLU A 46 2.18 24.42 9.03
C GLU A 46 1.83 23.76 7.70
N VAL A 47 2.00 22.45 7.63
CA VAL A 47 1.59 21.64 6.48
C VAL A 47 0.77 20.46 6.94
N GLU A 48 -0.34 20.25 6.23
CA GLU A 48 -1.16 19.07 6.40
C GLU A 48 -0.61 17.93 5.52
N LEU A 49 -0.19 16.84 6.15
CA LEU A 49 0.19 15.61 5.46
C LEU A 49 -0.91 14.57 5.60
N VAL A 50 -1.45 14.12 4.46
CA VAL A 50 -2.43 13.03 4.38
C VAL A 50 -1.87 11.89 3.55
N ILE A 51 -1.87 10.69 4.12
CA ILE A 51 -1.43 9.47 3.45
C ILE A 51 -2.58 8.48 3.44
N VAL A 52 -2.98 8.08 2.24
CA VAL A 52 -4.13 7.19 2.04
C VAL A 52 -3.68 5.92 1.37
N ARG A 53 -3.87 4.79 2.04
CA ARG A 53 -3.79 3.48 1.42
C ARG A 53 -5.16 3.01 0.97
N ARG A 54 -5.30 2.66 -0.30
CA ARG A 54 -6.52 2.00 -0.81
C ARG A 54 -6.25 0.54 -1.13
N ALA A 55 -7.15 -0.34 -0.67
CA ALA A 55 -7.07 -1.74 -1.01
C ALA A 55 -7.46 -1.96 -2.48
N LEU A 56 -6.67 -2.77 -3.20
CA LEU A 56 -6.96 -3.15 -4.59
C LEU A 56 -8.34 -3.82 -4.72
N LEU A 57 -8.73 -4.56 -3.68
CA LEU A 57 -10.03 -5.25 -3.61
C LEU A 57 -11.22 -4.29 -3.59
N ARG A 58 -11.04 -2.99 -3.39
CA ARG A 58 -12.14 -2.01 -3.49
C ARG A 58 -12.54 -1.72 -4.95
N SER A 59 -11.64 -1.94 -5.90
CA SER A 59 -11.89 -1.71 -7.34
C SER A 59 -13.11 -2.49 -7.84
N LYS A 60 -13.85 -1.95 -8.82
CA LYS A 60 -14.92 -2.68 -9.52
C LYS A 60 -14.36 -3.90 -10.29
N LEU A 61 -13.14 -3.79 -10.78
CA LEU A 61 -12.44 -4.81 -11.58
C LEU A 61 -11.62 -5.78 -10.74
N TRP A 62 -11.86 -5.86 -9.43
CA TRP A 62 -11.03 -6.66 -8.50
C TRP A 62 -10.91 -8.15 -8.89
N LEU A 63 -11.97 -8.74 -9.45
CA LEU A 63 -11.96 -10.13 -9.93
C LEU A 63 -11.02 -10.32 -11.12
N LEU A 64 -11.08 -9.41 -12.09
CA LEU A 64 -10.21 -9.45 -13.27
C LEU A 64 -8.74 -9.32 -12.86
N TRP A 65 -8.44 -8.39 -11.95
CA TRP A 65 -7.09 -8.24 -11.39
C TRP A 65 -6.62 -9.51 -10.70
N GLN A 66 -7.48 -10.19 -9.94
CA GLN A 66 -7.12 -11.45 -9.29
C GLN A 66 -6.88 -12.58 -10.28
N LEU A 67 -7.67 -12.68 -11.35
CA LEU A 67 -7.46 -13.69 -12.39
C LEU A 67 -6.11 -13.48 -13.10
N LEU A 68 -5.80 -12.24 -13.46
CA LEU A 68 -4.54 -11.89 -14.13
C LEU A 68 -3.34 -12.21 -13.22
N MET A 69 -3.42 -11.81 -11.95
CA MET A 69 -2.40 -12.13 -10.95
C MET A 69 -2.23 -13.64 -10.73
N PHE A 70 -3.32 -14.40 -10.79
CA PHE A 70 -3.28 -15.85 -10.68
C PHE A 70 -2.57 -16.50 -11.87
N ILE A 71 -2.86 -16.07 -13.10
CA ILE A 71 -2.17 -16.55 -14.30
C ILE A 71 -0.67 -16.27 -14.19
N VAL A 72 -0.31 -15.04 -13.83
CA VAL A 72 1.10 -14.64 -13.62
C VAL A 72 1.77 -15.49 -12.54
N ALA A 73 1.06 -15.84 -11.46
CA ALA A 73 1.58 -16.69 -10.40
C ALA A 73 1.83 -18.15 -10.86
N ILE A 74 1.01 -18.71 -11.74
CA ILE A 74 1.24 -20.06 -12.31
C ILE A 74 2.57 -20.12 -13.07
N PHE A 75 2.91 -19.06 -13.80
CA PHE A 75 4.16 -18.99 -14.58
C PHE A 75 5.40 -18.65 -13.75
N GLY A 76 5.29 -18.61 -12.41
CA GLY A 76 6.44 -18.54 -11.49
C GLY A 76 7.23 -17.22 -11.49
N LEU A 77 6.79 -16.19 -12.21
CA LEU A 77 7.55 -14.95 -12.39
C LEU A 77 7.26 -13.85 -11.37
N LEU A 78 6.19 -13.95 -10.56
CA LEU A 78 5.98 -13.04 -9.44
C LEU A 78 5.51 -13.80 -8.20
N ASP A 79 6.41 -13.86 -7.21
CA ASP A 79 6.04 -14.02 -5.80
C ASP A 79 5.13 -12.84 -5.43
N LEU A 80 3.84 -13.02 -5.72
CA LEU A 80 2.80 -12.06 -5.41
C LEU A 80 2.58 -12.12 -3.90
N ARG A 81 3.43 -11.39 -3.19
CA ARG A 81 3.28 -10.99 -1.78
C ARG A 81 2.04 -10.12 -1.60
N ILE A 82 0.87 -10.64 -2.00
CA ILE A 82 -0.48 -10.09 -1.84
C ILE A 82 -0.86 -9.98 -0.35
N LYS A 83 -0.02 -10.50 0.56
CA LYS A 83 -0.28 -10.51 2.01
C LYS A 83 -0.55 -9.12 2.59
N THR A 84 -0.05 -8.03 2.00
CA THR A 84 -0.14 -6.71 2.62
C THR A 84 -1.19 -5.77 2.01
N LEU A 85 -1.69 -6.00 0.79
CA LEU A 85 -2.45 -4.98 0.02
C LEU A 85 -3.98 -4.95 0.22
N ASN A 86 -4.50 -5.70 1.20
CA ASN A 86 -5.94 -5.89 1.39
C ASN A 86 -6.57 -5.05 2.49
N GLN A 87 -5.84 -4.06 3.02
CA GLN A 87 -6.35 -3.17 4.05
C GLN A 87 -6.34 -1.74 3.54
N GLU A 88 -7.38 -1.01 3.90
CA GLU A 88 -7.38 0.43 3.78
C GLU A 88 -6.74 1.03 5.01
N ALA A 89 -6.11 2.17 4.84
CA ALA A 89 -5.54 2.88 5.96
C ALA A 89 -5.42 4.36 5.64
N ILE A 90 -5.48 5.18 6.67
CA ILE A 90 -5.35 6.61 6.56
C ILE A 90 -4.43 7.11 7.67
N TYR A 91 -3.54 8.00 7.27
CA TYR A 91 -2.71 8.79 8.15
C TYR A 91 -2.96 10.27 7.85
N ARG A 92 -3.17 11.08 8.88
CA ARG A 92 -3.41 12.52 8.78
C ARG A 92 -2.70 13.22 9.93
N THR A 93 -1.90 14.20 9.61
CA THR A 93 -1.14 14.98 10.60
C THR A 93 -0.95 16.43 10.15
N ILE A 94 -0.77 17.31 11.12
CA ILE A 94 -0.30 18.68 10.94
C ILE A 94 1.14 18.75 11.42
N ILE A 95 2.03 19.21 10.55
CA ILE A 95 3.46 19.34 10.80
C ILE A 95 3.80 20.82 10.89
N ASN A 96 4.38 21.23 12.01
CA ASN A 96 4.93 22.57 12.15
C ASN A 96 6.28 22.65 11.42
N LEU A 97 6.37 23.57 10.46
CA LEU A 97 7.55 23.79 9.65
C LEU A 97 8.48 24.84 10.27
N ASN A 98 9.76 24.51 10.26
CA ASN A 98 10.86 25.48 10.39
C ASN A 98 11.50 25.69 9.01
N GLU A 99 12.62 26.44 8.93
CA GLU A 99 13.31 26.75 7.66
C GLU A 99 13.59 25.50 6.79
N SER A 100 13.98 24.39 7.43
CA SER A 100 14.09 23.06 6.82
C SER A 100 13.65 22.01 7.82
N THR A 101 12.56 21.31 7.53
CA THR A 101 12.04 20.22 8.36
C THR A 101 12.27 18.89 7.65
N ASP A 102 13.08 18.02 8.25
CA ASP A 102 13.35 16.66 7.77
C ASP A 102 12.50 15.66 8.55
N ILE A 103 11.86 14.74 7.82
CA ILE A 103 10.92 13.76 8.35
C ILE A 103 11.17 12.40 7.71
N ASP A 104 11.38 11.39 8.56
CA ASP A 104 11.44 10.00 8.13
C ASP A 104 10.11 9.30 8.43
N LEU A 105 9.59 8.59 7.43
CA LEU A 105 8.32 7.90 7.50
C LEU A 105 8.51 6.42 7.25
N ARG A 106 8.00 5.60 8.16
CA ARG A 106 8.04 4.15 8.07
C ARG A 106 6.63 3.59 8.11
N PHE A 107 6.35 2.65 7.20
CA PHE A 107 5.11 1.86 7.30
C PHE A 107 5.26 0.82 8.39
N GLU A 108 4.29 0.78 9.30
CA GLU A 108 4.22 -0.28 10.28
C GLU A 108 3.84 -1.59 9.56
N THR A 109 4.55 -2.66 9.92
CA THR A 109 4.32 -3.99 9.34
C THR A 109 3.43 -4.84 10.24
N SER A 110 3.27 -4.48 11.51
CA SER A 110 2.32 -5.10 12.42
C SER A 110 0.90 -4.60 12.14
N THR A 111 -0.03 -5.52 11.92
CA THR A 111 -1.38 -5.24 11.40
C THR A 111 -2.37 -4.70 12.43
N ILE A 112 -1.90 -4.26 13.61
CA ILE A 112 -2.74 -4.26 14.81
C ILE A 112 -3.18 -2.84 15.21
N HIS A 113 -2.32 -1.82 15.19
CA HIS A 113 -2.66 -0.52 15.81
C HIS A 113 -2.32 0.74 15.00
N SER A 114 -1.15 0.84 14.36
CA SER A 114 -0.75 2.03 13.59
C SER A 114 -0.50 1.67 12.12
N PHE A 115 -0.81 2.59 11.22
CA PHE A 115 -0.55 2.44 9.79
C PHE A 115 0.84 2.96 9.41
N VAL A 116 1.24 4.06 10.04
CA VAL A 116 2.51 4.75 9.80
C VAL A 116 3.14 5.11 11.14
N GLU A 117 4.46 5.01 11.19
CA GLU A 117 5.30 5.59 12.22
C GLU A 117 6.10 6.75 11.62
N LEU A 118 6.11 7.88 12.32
CA LEU A 118 6.81 9.09 11.91
C LEU A 118 7.93 9.39 12.89
N THR A 119 9.12 9.61 12.35
CA THR A 119 10.30 9.99 13.10
C THR A 119 10.73 11.38 12.66
N THR A 120 10.61 12.35 13.57
CA THR A 120 11.02 13.73 13.32
C THR A 120 11.36 14.43 14.64
N GLU A 121 12.17 15.47 14.54
CA GLU A 121 12.49 16.40 15.64
C GLU A 121 11.49 17.57 15.70
N SER A 122 10.64 17.73 14.67
CA SER A 122 9.64 18.81 14.62
C SER A 122 8.38 18.46 15.41
N VAL A 123 7.66 19.51 15.83
CA VAL A 123 6.36 19.33 16.50
C VAL A 123 5.34 18.86 15.48
N VAL A 124 4.73 17.71 15.76
CA VAL A 124 3.75 17.04 14.90
C VAL A 124 2.49 16.78 15.71
N GLU A 125 1.34 17.22 15.18
CA GLU A 125 0.03 16.89 15.72
C GLU A 125 -0.58 15.76 14.88
N GLU A 126 -0.68 14.57 15.46
CA GLU A 126 -1.32 13.43 14.80
C GLU A 126 -2.84 13.49 14.95
N ILE A 127 -3.55 13.70 13.83
CA ILE A 127 -5.02 13.77 13.79
C ILE A 127 -5.61 12.37 13.65
N GLN A 128 -5.02 11.54 12.78
CA GLN A 128 -5.55 10.21 12.49
C GLN A 128 -4.45 9.26 12.04
N ASN A 129 -4.42 8.07 12.62
CA ASN A 129 -3.55 6.99 12.20
C ASN A 129 -4.29 5.67 12.39
N ALA A 130 -4.97 5.21 11.33
CA ALA A 130 -5.90 4.10 11.46
C ALA A 130 -5.86 3.15 10.26
N ILE A 131 -5.92 1.86 10.58
CA ILE A 131 -6.23 0.79 9.62
C ILE A 131 -7.75 0.64 9.56
N ILE A 132 -8.32 0.80 8.37
CA ILE A 132 -9.76 0.75 8.12
C ILE A 132 -10.15 -0.67 7.74
N CYS A 133 -10.98 -1.29 8.58
CA CYS A 133 -11.59 -2.59 8.34
C CYS A 133 -12.94 -2.45 7.62
N ASP A 134 -12.92 -2.30 6.29
CA ASP A 134 -14.15 -2.26 5.49
C ASP A 134 -14.75 -3.69 5.33
N PRO A 135 -16.03 -3.91 5.71
CA PRO A 135 -16.70 -5.20 5.58
C PRO A 135 -16.77 -5.71 4.12
N LEU A 136 -16.88 -4.82 3.13
CA LEU A 136 -16.87 -5.20 1.71
C LEU A 136 -15.53 -5.82 1.31
N ILE A 137 -14.44 -5.20 1.77
CA ILE A 137 -13.09 -5.68 1.50
C ILE A 137 -12.90 -7.04 2.19
N GLN A 138 -13.31 -7.17 3.45
CA GLN A 138 -13.24 -8.44 4.19
C GLN A 138 -14.02 -9.57 3.49
N LYS A 139 -15.22 -9.28 2.95
CA LYS A 139 -15.99 -10.24 2.16
C LYS A 139 -15.25 -10.67 0.90
N ARG A 140 -14.65 -9.71 0.17
CA ARG A 140 -13.88 -10.00 -1.05
C ARG A 140 -12.60 -10.78 -0.75
N ILE A 141 -11.91 -10.52 0.37
CA ILE A 141 -10.77 -11.32 0.84
C ILE A 141 -11.19 -12.80 1.01
N LYS A 142 -12.33 -13.04 1.67
CA LYS A 142 -12.87 -14.41 1.83
C LYS A 142 -13.17 -15.05 0.48
N MET A 143 -13.78 -14.31 -0.46
CA MET A 143 -14.05 -14.81 -1.82
C MET A 143 -12.77 -15.17 -2.57
N VAL A 144 -11.72 -14.35 -2.51
CA VAL A 144 -10.43 -14.65 -3.16
C VAL A 144 -9.81 -15.93 -2.59
N LYS A 145 -9.88 -16.14 -1.27
CA LYS A 145 -9.39 -17.39 -0.64
C LYS A 145 -10.14 -18.61 -1.16
N ILE A 146 -11.46 -18.54 -1.24
CA ILE A 146 -12.31 -19.63 -1.77
C ILE A 146 -11.97 -19.88 -3.24
N LEU A 147 -11.92 -18.83 -4.07
CA LEU A 147 -11.61 -18.94 -5.49
C LEU A 147 -10.27 -19.62 -5.71
N ARG A 148 -9.24 -19.23 -4.97
CA ARG A 148 -7.91 -19.85 -5.05
C ARG A 148 -7.93 -21.36 -4.80
N VAL A 149 -8.69 -21.81 -3.80
CA VAL A 149 -8.85 -23.25 -3.50
C VAL A 149 -9.59 -23.96 -4.64
N VAL A 150 -10.71 -23.40 -5.11
CA VAL A 150 -11.49 -23.96 -6.22
C VAL A 150 -10.64 -24.08 -7.48
N THR A 151 -9.88 -23.03 -7.83
CA THR A 151 -9.02 -23.05 -9.02
C THR A 151 -7.89 -24.08 -8.89
N LEU A 152 -7.30 -24.24 -7.70
CA LEU A 152 -6.28 -25.26 -7.46
C LEU A 152 -6.84 -26.68 -7.65
N ILE A 153 -8.01 -26.98 -7.07
CA ILE A 153 -8.67 -28.28 -7.23
C ILE A 153 -8.97 -28.55 -8.71
N THR A 154 -9.48 -27.53 -9.42
CA THR A 154 -9.79 -27.63 -10.84
C THR A 154 -8.55 -27.96 -11.67
N LEU A 155 -7.41 -27.32 -11.39
CA LEU A 155 -6.14 -27.60 -12.07
C LEU A 155 -5.64 -29.02 -11.81
N ILE A 156 -5.76 -29.53 -10.58
CA ILE A 156 -5.38 -30.91 -10.24
C ILE A 156 -6.21 -31.91 -11.04
N ILE A 157 -7.53 -31.72 -11.10
CA ILE A 157 -8.43 -32.60 -11.87
C ILE A 157 -8.04 -32.60 -13.35
N ILE A 158 -7.81 -31.42 -13.94
CA ILE A 158 -7.39 -31.29 -15.34
C ILE A 158 -6.06 -32.01 -15.58
N ALA A 159 -5.08 -31.86 -14.70
CA ALA A 159 -3.79 -32.52 -14.81
C ALA A 159 -3.91 -34.06 -14.78
N ILE A 160 -4.77 -34.60 -13.90
CA ILE A 160 -5.05 -36.05 -13.83
C ILE A 160 -5.68 -36.54 -15.13
N ILE A 161 -6.67 -35.82 -15.67
CA ILE A 161 -7.33 -36.19 -16.93
C ILE A 161 -6.31 -36.22 -18.07
N ILE A 162 -5.46 -35.20 -18.19
CA ILE A 162 -4.42 -35.13 -19.22
C ILE A 162 -3.43 -36.29 -19.06
N ALA A 163 -2.98 -36.58 -17.84
CA ALA A 163 -2.08 -37.70 -17.57
C ALA A 163 -2.70 -39.05 -17.97
N LEU A 164 -3.99 -39.27 -17.66
CA LEU A 164 -4.70 -40.48 -18.07
C LEU A 164 -4.85 -40.62 -19.59
N ILE A 165 -5.01 -39.51 -20.30
CA ILE A 165 -5.07 -39.50 -21.78
C ILE A 165 -3.69 -39.80 -22.38
N MET A 166 -2.62 -39.20 -21.84
CA MET A 166 -1.26 -39.38 -22.33
C MET A 166 -0.66 -40.76 -22.03
N ASN A 167 -1.14 -41.43 -20.98
CA ASN A 167 -0.68 -42.76 -20.58
C ASN A 167 -1.49 -43.90 -21.25
N LYS A 168 -2.37 -43.55 -22.20
CA LYS A 168 -3.21 -44.44 -22.99
C LYS A 168 -2.69 -44.50 -24.42
#